data_AF-A0A1J5WEM6-F1
#
_entry.id   AF-A0A1J5WEM6-F1
#
_cell.length_a   1.000
_cell.length_b   1.000
_cell.length_c   1.000
_cell.angle_alpha   90.00
_cell.angle_beta   90.00
_cell.angle_gamma   90.00
#
_symmetry.space_group_name_H-M   'P 1'
#
loop_
_entity.id
_entity.type
_entity.pdbx_description
1 polymer ?
#
loop_
_entity_poly.entity_id
_entity_poly.type
_entity_poly.pdbx_seq_one_letter_code
_entity_poly.pdbx_strand_id
1 'polypeptide(L)'
;MWGKKENKQENTDTVSVLGIKNKEGGGMIVIPSQTNFYKVRTLEDVFFLFQQPESMDGEGECSVCKRKTADFQMVSLLDKENDVFICEECFKRTSPKKQPQQKTPYGEISEEIRRLLSKEEQVLTKKELLEINSPMEHGFFELDSQSSVLLENIKISKMVFFFFMDNIRTEVGKGVTIFSGWKNPDRFVEPLSFKEKGWGERNLNCSELNPMAEENIKRLRKEAVDIGAGSIILDGNAINILPKLRYRKRLAWLSLSTSTREDIAELLEMPDRSIFVGNFDRMYLNDEAVNLLPKLFIYKDNMAEWLSITAKGYRNYELLLLHKDRSIQVGEVLSISTNTPVGVLKKLEAGRGMHKAIKEEENPPSMCWGITKLIIGLSLIGIVFAFGKPSAQRILLADGTS
;
A
#
# COMPACT_ATOMS: atom_id res chain seq x y z
N MET A 1 41.16 -0.25 32.68
CA MET A 1 40.05 -1.22 32.57
C MET A 1 38.84 -0.52 32.00
N TRP A 2 38.74 -0.41 30.68
CA TRP A 2 37.55 0.13 30.01
C TRP A 2 36.86 -1.03 29.29
N GLY A 3 35.63 -1.31 29.72
CA GLY A 3 34.83 -2.41 29.22
C GLY A 3 34.51 -2.24 27.74
N LYS A 4 34.74 -3.30 26.97
CA LYS A 4 34.21 -3.46 25.62
C LYS A 4 32.70 -3.25 25.67
N LYS A 5 32.20 -2.23 24.97
CA LYS A 5 30.79 -2.21 24.56
C LYS A 5 30.62 -3.38 23.59
N GLU A 6 29.96 -4.42 24.05
CA GLU A 6 29.45 -5.48 23.19
C GLU A 6 28.62 -4.83 22.08
N ASN A 7 29.06 -5.01 20.84
CA ASN A 7 28.22 -4.80 19.67
C ASN A 7 26.99 -5.68 19.86
N LYS A 8 25.82 -5.06 20.10
CA LYS A 8 24.56 -5.76 19.96
C LYS A 8 24.47 -6.24 18.52
N GLN A 9 24.62 -7.54 18.35
CA GLN A 9 24.35 -8.27 17.12
C GLN A 9 22.95 -7.87 16.65
N GLU A 10 22.87 -7.01 15.64
CA GLU A 10 21.59 -6.69 15.00
C GLU A 10 21.09 -7.97 14.37
N ASN A 11 19.88 -8.36 14.78
CA ASN A 11 19.22 -9.61 14.47
C ASN A 11 19.32 -9.96 12.97
N THR A 12 19.95 -11.10 12.67
CA THR A 12 20.15 -11.67 11.32
C THR A 12 18.86 -12.21 10.69
N ASP A 13 17.71 -12.03 11.33
CA ASP A 13 16.43 -12.60 10.90
C ASP A 13 15.65 -11.69 9.92
N THR A 14 16.34 -10.73 9.32
CA THR A 14 15.69 -9.78 8.40
C THR A 14 15.51 -10.44 7.04
N VAL A 15 14.30 -10.47 6.50
CA VAL A 15 13.98 -11.06 5.19
C VAL A 15 13.45 -9.96 4.25
N SER A 16 14.13 -9.68 3.15
CA SER A 16 13.60 -8.94 2.01
C SER A 16 13.12 -9.94 1.00
N VAL A 17 12.02 -9.66 0.34
CA VAL A 17 11.63 -10.40 -0.85
C VAL A 17 11.76 -9.40 -1.99
N LEU A 18 12.72 -9.61 -2.88
CA LEU A 18 12.65 -9.00 -4.19
C LEU A 18 11.87 -9.96 -5.08
N GLY A 19 10.63 -9.58 -5.39
CA GLY A 19 9.82 -10.23 -6.39
C GLY A 19 10.00 -9.53 -7.74
N ILE A 20 10.47 -10.23 -8.76
CA ILE A 20 10.70 -9.64 -10.09
C ILE A 20 9.97 -10.42 -11.16
N LYS A 21 9.18 -9.73 -11.99
CA LYS A 21 8.43 -10.33 -13.09
C LYS A 21 9.36 -10.54 -14.29
N ASN A 22 9.41 -11.76 -14.81
CA ASN A 22 10.13 -12.09 -16.02
C ASN A 22 9.24 -11.80 -17.25
N LYS A 23 9.66 -10.84 -18.09
CA LYS A 23 8.93 -10.45 -19.31
C LYS A 23 8.84 -11.55 -20.37
N GLU A 24 9.79 -12.47 -20.42
CA GLU A 24 9.90 -13.46 -21.49
C GLU A 24 9.32 -14.83 -21.13
N GLY A 25 9.06 -15.08 -19.82
CA GLY A 25 8.65 -16.39 -19.32
C GLY A 25 7.50 -16.39 -18.31
N GLY A 26 6.92 -15.23 -17.97
CA GLY A 26 5.79 -15.14 -17.02
C GLY A 26 6.10 -15.54 -15.58
N GLY A 27 7.37 -15.86 -15.26
CA GLY A 27 7.81 -16.24 -13.93
C GLY A 27 8.17 -15.05 -13.02
N MET A 28 8.32 -15.33 -11.74
CA MET A 28 8.64 -14.42 -10.65
C MET A 28 9.88 -14.92 -9.92
N ILE A 29 10.92 -14.11 -9.82
CA ILE A 29 12.09 -14.44 -9.01
C ILE A 29 11.89 -13.87 -7.61
N VAL A 30 12.10 -14.68 -6.57
CA VAL A 30 12.08 -14.28 -5.16
C VAL A 30 13.48 -14.41 -4.56
N ILE A 31 13.99 -13.30 -4.04
CA ILE A 31 15.31 -13.22 -3.40
C ILE A 31 15.14 -12.81 -1.92
N PRO A 32 15.51 -13.67 -0.95
CA PRO A 32 15.68 -13.32 0.45
C PRO A 32 16.74 -12.19 0.61
N SER A 33 16.49 -11.15 1.43
CA SER A 33 17.47 -10.06 1.71
C SER A 33 18.85 -10.54 2.10
N GLN A 34 18.93 -11.63 2.84
CA GLN A 34 20.16 -12.07 3.46
C GLN A 34 20.58 -13.36 2.79
N THR A 35 21.28 -13.18 1.69
CA THR A 35 22.26 -14.17 1.25
C THR A 35 23.63 -13.67 1.70
N ASN A 36 24.62 -14.57 1.77
CA ASN A 36 26.02 -14.18 2.01
C ASN A 36 26.63 -13.35 0.87
N PHE A 37 25.87 -13.12 -0.20
CA PHE A 37 26.35 -12.54 -1.45
C PHE A 37 25.68 -11.19 -1.76
N TYR A 38 24.38 -11.06 -1.50
CA TYR A 38 23.59 -9.89 -1.89
C TYR A 38 22.64 -9.43 -0.79
N LYS A 39 22.32 -8.14 -0.83
CA LYS A 39 21.23 -7.55 -0.05
C LYS A 39 20.39 -6.64 -0.93
N VAL A 40 19.08 -6.84 -0.87
CA VAL A 40 18.10 -5.98 -1.55
C VAL A 40 17.96 -4.67 -0.77
N ARG A 41 17.96 -3.54 -1.48
CA ARG A 41 17.67 -2.19 -0.97
C ARG A 41 16.53 -1.56 -1.75
N THR A 42 15.82 -0.61 -1.15
CA THR A 42 14.92 0.27 -1.91
C THR A 42 15.41 1.71 -1.95
N LEU A 43 15.17 2.35 -3.09
CA LEU A 43 15.36 3.79 -3.28
C LEU A 43 14.21 4.31 -4.14
N GLU A 44 13.47 5.32 -3.64
CA GLU A 44 12.32 5.91 -4.33
C GLU A 44 11.32 4.86 -4.86
N ASP A 45 11.00 3.86 -4.04
CA ASP A 45 10.07 2.76 -4.36
C ASP A 45 10.58 1.78 -5.45
N VAL A 46 11.86 1.86 -5.83
CA VAL A 46 12.56 0.92 -6.75
C VAL A 46 13.52 0.02 -5.97
N PHE A 47 13.60 -1.26 -6.31
CA PHE A 47 14.49 -2.22 -5.66
C PHE A 47 15.84 -2.33 -6.39
N PHE A 48 16.91 -2.45 -5.61
CA PHE A 48 18.28 -2.61 -6.09
C PHE A 48 18.96 -3.79 -5.36
N LEU A 49 19.70 -4.60 -6.12
CA LEU A 49 20.58 -5.63 -5.58
C LEU A 49 21.96 -5.02 -5.33
N PHE A 50 22.38 -5.03 -4.06
CA PHE A 50 23.73 -4.65 -3.68
C PHE A 50 24.51 -5.92 -3.33
N GLN A 51 25.76 -5.99 -3.76
CA GLN A 51 26.68 -7.09 -3.45
C GLN A 51 27.45 -6.81 -2.16
N GLN A 52 27.72 -7.85 -1.38
CA GLN A 52 28.59 -7.80 -0.20
C GLN A 52 30.06 -7.86 -0.66
N PRO A 53 30.91 -6.89 -0.28
CA PRO A 53 32.32 -6.88 -0.68
C PRO A 53 33.11 -8.11 -0.23
N GLU A 54 32.69 -8.76 0.85
CA GLU A 54 33.28 -10.01 1.35
C GLU A 54 33.12 -11.18 0.37
N SER A 55 32.14 -11.11 -0.54
CA SER A 55 31.92 -12.10 -1.59
C SER A 55 32.63 -11.75 -2.90
N MET A 56 33.54 -10.78 -2.90
CA MET A 56 34.23 -10.28 -4.09
C MET A 56 35.73 -10.52 -3.95
N ASP A 57 36.44 -10.60 -5.08
CA ASP A 57 37.89 -10.86 -5.13
C ASP A 57 38.76 -9.69 -4.59
N GLY A 58 38.16 -8.75 -3.84
CA GLY A 58 38.85 -7.81 -2.96
C GLY A 58 39.45 -6.56 -3.62
N GLU A 59 39.40 -6.42 -4.95
CA GLU A 59 40.03 -5.31 -5.67
C GLU A 59 38.99 -4.42 -6.36
N GLY A 60 38.78 -3.22 -5.82
CA GLY A 60 37.88 -2.22 -6.42
C GLY A 60 37.77 -0.94 -5.59
N GLU A 61 37.39 0.16 -6.23
CA GLU A 61 37.08 1.43 -5.57
C GLU A 61 35.71 1.96 -6.02
N CYS A 62 35.04 2.71 -5.15
CA CYS A 62 33.84 3.41 -5.56
C CYS A 62 34.18 4.47 -6.61
N SER A 63 33.57 4.39 -7.78
CA SER A 63 33.81 5.31 -8.90
C SER A 63 33.50 6.77 -8.57
N VAL A 64 32.66 7.02 -7.55
CA VAL A 64 32.26 8.37 -7.10
C VAL A 64 33.16 8.90 -5.99
N CYS A 65 33.34 8.16 -4.89
CA CYS A 65 34.08 8.66 -3.72
C CYS A 65 35.49 8.09 -3.56
N LYS A 66 35.93 7.18 -4.44
CA LYS A 66 37.30 6.65 -4.51
C LYS A 66 37.78 5.89 -3.26
N ARG A 67 36.88 5.60 -2.32
CA ARG A 67 37.14 4.67 -1.21
C ARG A 67 37.08 3.24 -1.70
N LYS A 68 37.82 2.34 -1.04
CA LYS A 68 37.92 0.93 -1.46
C LYS A 68 36.59 0.22 -1.23
N THR A 69 36.26 -0.74 -2.09
CA THR A 69 35.06 -1.59 -1.93
C THR A 69 35.05 -2.29 -0.57
N ALA A 70 36.22 -2.72 -0.07
CA ALA A 70 36.42 -3.31 1.26
C ALA A 70 36.08 -2.38 2.44
N ASP A 71 36.00 -1.06 2.23
CA ASP A 71 35.62 -0.10 3.28
C ASP A 71 34.09 0.01 3.43
N PHE A 72 33.32 -0.63 2.55
CA PHE A 72 31.87 -0.56 2.54
C PHE A 72 31.25 -1.87 3.01
N GLN A 73 30.07 -1.77 3.61
CA GLN A 73 29.26 -2.96 3.89
C GLN A 73 28.60 -3.53 2.61
N MET A 74 28.37 -2.67 1.61
CA MET A 74 27.64 -3.02 0.40
C MET A 74 28.07 -2.14 -0.77
N VAL A 75 28.14 -2.72 -1.97
CA VAL A 75 28.43 -2.00 -3.22
C VAL A 75 27.41 -2.36 -4.32
N SER A 76 26.99 -1.36 -5.10
CA SER A 76 26.25 -1.58 -6.33
C SER A 76 27.26 -1.84 -7.43
N LEU A 77 27.18 -3.01 -8.06
CA LEU A 77 27.90 -3.31 -9.28
C LEU A 77 27.09 -2.74 -10.44
N LEU A 78 27.62 -1.71 -11.11
CA LEU A 78 26.95 -1.13 -12.28
C LEU A 78 27.43 -1.73 -13.58
N ASP A 79 28.68 -2.21 -13.60
CA ASP A 79 29.29 -2.80 -14.77
C ASP A 79 30.45 -3.71 -14.36
N LYS A 80 30.25 -5.03 -14.51
CA LYS A 80 31.28 -6.05 -14.25
C LYS A 80 32.39 -6.11 -15.31
N GLU A 81 32.19 -5.53 -16.49
CA GLU A 81 33.24 -5.49 -17.53
C GLU A 81 34.22 -4.35 -17.31
N ASN A 82 33.76 -3.27 -16.67
CA ASN A 82 34.55 -2.06 -16.45
C ASN A 82 34.90 -1.81 -14.97
N ASP A 83 34.66 -2.77 -14.08
CA ASP A 83 34.88 -2.68 -12.62
C ASP A 83 34.32 -1.39 -12.00
N VAL A 84 33.12 -1.00 -12.44
CA VAL A 84 32.46 0.23 -11.97
C VAL A 84 31.61 -0.08 -10.73
N PHE A 85 32.15 0.26 -9.57
CA PHE A 85 31.47 0.13 -8.28
C PHE A 85 30.92 1.46 -7.80
N ILE A 86 29.67 1.49 -7.31
CA ILE A 86 29.15 2.63 -6.56
C ILE A 86 28.75 2.17 -5.16
N CYS A 87 29.35 2.77 -4.13
CA CYS A 87 28.96 2.46 -2.76
C CYS A 87 27.54 2.95 -2.45
N GLU A 88 26.89 2.32 -1.48
CA GLU A 88 25.51 2.64 -1.10
C GLU A 88 25.29 4.14 -0.81
N GLU A 89 26.25 4.80 -0.13
CA GLU A 89 26.15 6.23 0.16
C GLU A 89 26.18 7.10 -1.10
N CYS A 90 27.11 6.80 -2.02
CA CYS A 90 27.23 7.53 -3.28
C CYS A 90 26.02 7.29 -4.18
N PHE A 91 25.53 6.06 -4.20
CA PHE A 91 24.33 5.67 -4.92
C PHE A 91 23.11 6.48 -4.46
N LYS A 92 22.92 6.62 -3.14
CA LYS A 92 21.84 7.44 -2.57
C LYS A 92 21.99 8.95 -2.82
N ARG A 93 23.23 9.45 -2.99
CA ARG A 93 23.51 10.88 -3.25
C ARG A 93 23.34 11.27 -4.71
N THR A 94 23.54 10.34 -5.65
CA THR A 94 23.24 10.55 -7.07
C THR A 94 21.73 10.58 -7.28
N SER A 95 21.12 11.77 -7.22
CA SER A 95 19.69 11.94 -7.47
C SER A 95 19.28 11.36 -8.85
N PRO A 96 18.20 10.56 -8.95
CA PRO A 96 17.77 9.91 -10.19
C PRO A 96 17.29 10.88 -11.28
N LYS A 97 17.24 12.19 -11.04
CA LYS A 97 16.88 13.22 -12.05
C LYS A 97 17.81 13.27 -13.27
N LYS A 98 18.94 12.56 -13.25
CA LYS A 98 19.86 12.38 -14.40
C LYS A 98 20.08 10.91 -14.80
N GLN A 99 19.31 9.98 -14.23
CA GLN A 99 19.32 8.60 -14.71
C GLN A 99 18.35 8.50 -15.89
N PRO A 100 18.65 7.69 -16.93
CA PRO A 100 17.73 7.49 -18.05
C PRO A 100 16.37 7.08 -17.48
N GLN A 101 15.36 7.89 -17.80
CA GLN A 101 13.98 7.67 -17.37
C GLN A 101 13.44 6.40 -18.04
N GLN A 102 13.79 5.24 -17.50
CA GLN A 102 12.87 4.13 -17.50
C GLN A 102 12.28 4.09 -16.10
N LYS A 103 11.10 4.71 -15.96
CA LYS A 103 10.12 4.22 -14.99
C LYS A 103 9.77 2.80 -15.45
N THR A 104 10.59 1.83 -15.11
CA THR A 104 10.14 0.45 -15.19
C THR A 104 9.03 0.32 -14.15
N PRO A 105 7.86 -0.22 -14.54
CA PRO A 105 6.88 -0.71 -13.56
C PRO A 105 7.60 -1.60 -12.55
N TYR A 106 7.09 -1.65 -11.33
CA TYR A 106 7.53 -2.61 -10.32
C TYR A 106 7.86 -3.98 -10.95
N GLY A 107 9.10 -4.44 -10.77
CA GLY A 107 9.47 -5.80 -11.11
C GLY A 107 9.95 -6.05 -12.55
N GLU A 108 10.75 -5.17 -13.17
CA GLU A 108 11.50 -5.54 -14.39
C GLU A 108 12.96 -5.86 -14.06
N ILE A 109 13.44 -7.03 -14.51
CA ILE A 109 14.84 -7.44 -14.38
C ILE A 109 15.67 -6.59 -15.37
N SER A 110 16.64 -5.82 -14.88
CA SER A 110 17.65 -5.22 -15.78
C SER A 110 18.55 -6.31 -16.34
N GLU A 111 19.10 -6.10 -17.53
CA GLU A 111 20.00 -7.09 -18.15
C GLU A 111 21.22 -7.40 -17.27
N GLU A 112 21.61 -6.45 -16.42
CA GLU A 112 22.65 -6.62 -15.41
C GLU A 112 22.24 -7.57 -14.27
N ILE A 113 20.98 -7.52 -13.80
CA ILE A 113 20.50 -8.48 -12.80
C ILE A 113 20.45 -9.88 -13.40
N ARG A 114 20.03 -10.03 -14.67
CA ARG A 114 20.09 -11.34 -15.37
C ARG A 114 21.51 -11.87 -15.45
N ARG A 115 22.47 -11.00 -15.78
CA ARG A 115 23.89 -11.33 -15.85
C ARG A 115 24.48 -11.72 -14.49
N LEU A 116 24.08 -11.04 -13.42
CA LEU A 116 24.50 -11.35 -12.05
C LEU A 116 23.94 -12.69 -11.58
N LEU A 117 22.67 -12.97 -11.89
CA LEU A 117 22.02 -14.26 -11.59
C LEU A 117 22.61 -15.41 -12.42
N SER A 118 23.15 -15.15 -13.62
CA SER A 118 23.70 -16.18 -14.51
C SER A 118 25.18 -16.52 -14.27
N LYS A 119 25.90 -15.77 -13.43
CA LYS A 119 27.29 -16.10 -13.05
C LYS A 119 27.30 -17.15 -11.93
N GLU A 120 27.50 -18.40 -12.34
CA GLU A 120 28.07 -19.63 -11.70
C GLU A 120 27.96 -19.92 -10.18
N GLU A 121 27.54 -19.00 -9.31
CA GLU A 121 27.40 -19.24 -7.85
C GLU A 121 25.96 -19.10 -7.32
N GLN A 122 24.98 -18.89 -8.19
CA GLN A 122 23.57 -18.70 -7.81
C GLN A 122 22.68 -19.68 -8.57
N VAL A 123 22.40 -20.83 -7.94
CA VAL A 123 21.46 -21.80 -8.51
C VAL A 123 20.03 -21.29 -8.30
N LEU A 124 19.44 -20.78 -9.38
CA LEU A 124 18.02 -20.45 -9.41
C LEU A 124 17.22 -21.75 -9.25
N THR A 125 16.50 -21.87 -8.14
CA THR A 125 15.75 -23.06 -7.76
C THR A 125 14.29 -22.85 -8.09
N LYS A 126 13.76 -23.60 -9.06
CA LYS A 126 12.33 -23.60 -9.34
C LYS A 126 11.56 -24.22 -8.18
N LYS A 127 10.51 -23.55 -7.71
CA LYS A 127 9.67 -24.02 -6.58
C LYS A 127 8.20 -24.03 -7.00
N GLU A 128 7.52 -25.16 -6.83
CA GLU A 128 6.05 -25.22 -6.96
C GLU A 128 5.35 -24.53 -5.77
N LEU A 129 5.96 -24.59 -4.59
CA LEU A 129 5.52 -23.90 -3.38
C LEU A 129 6.72 -23.23 -2.72
N LEU A 130 6.62 -21.93 -2.49
CA LEU A 130 7.55 -21.17 -1.67
C LEU A 130 6.88 -20.77 -0.36
N GLU A 131 7.38 -21.31 0.75
CA GLU A 131 6.96 -20.90 2.08
C GLU A 131 7.75 -19.68 2.53
N ILE A 132 7.03 -18.59 2.83
CA ILE A 132 7.59 -17.38 3.39
C ILE A 132 7.19 -17.35 4.86
N ASN A 133 8.12 -17.86 5.66
CA ASN A 133 8.05 -17.93 7.11
C ASN A 133 9.30 -17.26 7.72
N SER A 134 9.47 -17.35 9.04
CA SER A 134 10.65 -16.83 9.74
C SER A 134 11.24 -17.92 10.64
N PRO A 135 12.51 -18.34 10.42
CA PRO A 135 13.45 -17.90 9.36
C PRO A 135 13.12 -18.52 7.99
N MET A 136 13.31 -17.76 6.91
CA MET A 136 13.06 -18.21 5.54
C MET A 136 14.22 -19.03 4.98
N GLU A 137 13.94 -19.94 4.04
CA GLU A 137 14.95 -20.66 3.26
C GLU A 137 15.87 -19.68 2.50
N HIS A 138 17.18 -19.90 2.55
CA HIS A 138 18.15 -19.15 1.75
C HIS A 138 18.21 -19.71 0.33
N GLY A 139 18.17 -18.84 -0.67
CA GLY A 139 18.30 -19.24 -2.07
C GLY A 139 17.70 -18.21 -3.02
N PHE A 140 17.82 -18.48 -4.32
CA PHE A 140 17.13 -17.73 -5.36
C PHE A 140 16.02 -18.61 -5.88
N PHE A 141 14.77 -18.17 -5.77
CA PHE A 141 13.64 -18.99 -6.16
C PHE A 141 13.00 -18.47 -7.42
N GLU A 142 12.79 -19.36 -8.39
CA GLU A 142 11.98 -19.08 -9.56
C GLU A 142 10.59 -19.69 -9.36
N LEU A 143 9.59 -18.86 -9.59
CA LEU A 143 8.19 -19.21 -9.49
C LEU A 143 7.56 -18.95 -10.85
N ASP A 144 6.68 -19.82 -11.31
CA ASP A 144 5.94 -19.68 -12.56
C ASP A 144 4.43 -19.63 -12.29
N SER A 145 3.63 -19.73 -13.35
CA SER A 145 2.16 -19.73 -13.23
C SER A 145 1.58 -20.95 -12.50
N GLN A 146 2.34 -22.04 -12.34
CA GLN A 146 1.96 -23.22 -11.56
C GLN A 146 2.41 -23.12 -10.10
N SER A 147 3.27 -22.14 -9.81
CA SER A 147 3.86 -21.97 -8.49
C SER A 147 2.92 -21.21 -7.55
N SER A 148 3.15 -21.36 -6.25
CA SER A 148 2.38 -20.70 -5.20
C SER A 148 3.27 -20.22 -4.06
N VAL A 149 2.79 -19.22 -3.34
CA VAL A 149 3.46 -18.68 -2.15
C VAL A 149 2.57 -18.90 -0.93
N LEU A 150 3.12 -19.46 0.15
CA LEU A 150 2.46 -19.56 1.45
C LEU A 150 3.07 -18.54 2.42
N LEU A 151 2.25 -17.61 2.92
CA LEU A 151 2.63 -16.65 3.95
C LEU A 151 2.19 -17.18 5.31
N GLU A 152 3.12 -17.41 6.24
CA GLU A 152 2.77 -17.87 7.59
C GLU A 152 3.77 -17.40 8.67
N ASN A 153 3.26 -16.99 9.83
CA ASN A 153 4.05 -16.56 10.99
C ASN A 153 5.06 -15.42 10.70
N ILE A 154 4.65 -14.43 9.90
CA ILE A 154 5.48 -13.31 9.46
C ILE A 154 4.78 -11.96 9.61
N LYS A 155 5.59 -10.90 9.69
CA LYS A 155 5.18 -9.56 9.29
C LYS A 155 5.68 -9.30 7.89
N ILE A 156 4.84 -8.79 7.01
CA ILE A 156 5.17 -8.51 5.61
C ILE A 156 4.80 -7.07 5.28
N SER A 157 5.65 -6.38 4.53
CA SER A 157 5.35 -5.02 4.09
C SER A 157 4.17 -5.05 3.13
N LYS A 158 3.31 -4.03 3.16
CA LYS A 158 2.15 -3.93 2.27
C LYS A 158 2.54 -4.05 0.80
N MET A 159 3.71 -3.51 0.44
CA MET A 159 4.25 -3.53 -0.90
C MET A 159 4.51 -4.97 -1.36
N VAL A 160 5.24 -5.77 -0.56
CA VAL A 160 5.53 -7.16 -0.92
C VAL A 160 4.27 -8.03 -0.83
N PHE A 161 3.38 -7.77 0.13
CA PHE A 161 2.10 -8.48 0.21
C PHE A 161 1.31 -8.32 -1.09
N PHE A 162 1.03 -7.09 -1.52
CA PHE A 162 0.28 -6.86 -2.77
C PHE A 162 1.04 -7.32 -4.00
N PHE A 163 2.37 -7.21 -4.00
CA PHE A 163 3.17 -7.78 -5.07
C PHE A 163 2.91 -9.28 -5.26
N PHE A 164 2.82 -10.06 -4.18
CA PHE A 164 2.43 -11.48 -4.30
C PHE A 164 0.99 -11.65 -4.74
N MET A 165 0.06 -10.92 -4.12
CA MET A 165 -1.36 -10.99 -4.48
C MET A 165 -1.59 -10.72 -5.97
N ASP A 166 -0.85 -9.78 -6.55
CA ASP A 166 -0.99 -9.35 -7.95
C ASP A 166 -0.34 -10.32 -8.95
N ASN A 167 0.67 -11.10 -8.54
CA ASN A 167 1.52 -11.80 -9.50
C ASN A 167 1.50 -13.32 -9.38
N ILE A 168 1.13 -13.88 -8.24
CA ILE A 168 1.18 -15.32 -8.03
C ILE A 168 0.05 -15.81 -7.13
N ARG A 169 -0.35 -17.07 -7.27
CA ARG A 169 -1.25 -17.71 -6.31
C ARG A 169 -0.65 -17.60 -4.91
N THR A 170 -1.37 -16.92 -4.02
CA THR A 170 -0.90 -16.61 -2.67
C THR A 170 -1.85 -17.19 -1.63
N GLU A 171 -1.31 -18.01 -0.76
CA GLU A 171 -2.00 -18.63 0.38
C GLU A 171 -1.57 -17.93 1.67
N VAL A 172 -2.54 -17.58 2.52
CA VAL A 172 -2.28 -16.87 3.78
C VAL A 172 -2.70 -17.74 4.96
N GLY A 173 -1.70 -18.21 5.70
CA GLY A 173 -1.83 -19.05 6.88
C GLY A 173 -2.16 -18.27 8.16
N LYS A 174 -1.64 -18.74 9.29
CA LYS A 174 -1.79 -18.07 10.59
C LYS A 174 -0.69 -17.03 10.81
N GLY A 175 -1.01 -16.00 11.61
CA GLY A 175 -0.01 -15.04 12.06
C GLY A 175 0.65 -14.28 10.91
N VAL A 176 -0.14 -13.76 9.96
CA VAL A 176 0.36 -12.85 8.92
C VAL A 176 -0.08 -11.44 9.28
N THR A 177 0.88 -10.53 9.38
CA THR A 177 0.61 -9.11 9.66
C THR A 177 1.19 -8.24 8.56
N ILE A 178 0.39 -7.34 8.00
CA ILE A 178 0.87 -6.31 7.08
C ILE A 178 1.41 -5.12 7.88
N PHE A 179 2.55 -4.58 7.44
CA PHE A 179 3.12 -3.32 7.92
C PHE A 179 3.41 -2.36 6.76
N SER A 180 3.59 -1.07 7.03
CA SER A 180 3.69 -0.05 5.98
C SER A 180 4.91 -0.17 5.07
N GLY A 181 6.03 -0.71 5.57
CA GLY A 181 7.34 -0.71 4.90
C GLY A 181 8.05 0.64 4.89
N TRP A 182 7.33 1.76 4.80
CA TRP A 182 7.90 3.10 4.56
C TRP A 182 8.94 3.54 5.60
N LYS A 183 8.63 3.39 6.89
CA LYS A 183 9.57 3.73 7.97
C LYS A 183 10.68 2.70 8.18
N ASN A 184 10.66 1.62 7.40
CA ASN A 184 11.58 0.49 7.48
C ASN A 184 11.98 0.07 6.05
N PRO A 185 12.62 0.95 5.25
CA PRO A 185 12.78 0.81 3.80
C PRO A 185 13.60 -0.41 3.35
N ASP A 186 14.23 -1.14 4.27
CA ASP A 186 15.03 -2.35 4.00
C ASP A 186 14.56 -3.56 4.82
N ARG A 187 13.32 -3.50 5.32
CA ARG A 187 12.64 -4.55 6.09
C ARG A 187 11.34 -4.86 5.34
N PHE A 188 11.22 -6.02 4.68
CA PHE A 188 10.00 -6.35 3.94
C PHE A 188 9.27 -7.57 4.47
N VAL A 189 9.98 -8.50 5.07
CA VAL A 189 9.47 -9.70 5.72
C VAL A 189 10.28 -9.85 7.01
N GLU A 190 9.58 -9.96 8.11
CA GLU A 190 10.18 -9.94 9.44
C GLU A 190 9.51 -10.95 10.35
N PRO A 191 10.20 -11.46 11.37
CA PRO A 191 9.55 -12.27 12.40
C PRO A 191 8.42 -11.48 13.09
N LEU A 192 7.45 -12.20 13.67
CA LEU A 192 6.36 -11.59 14.42
C LEU A 192 6.80 -10.70 15.59
N SER A 193 8.02 -10.94 16.11
CA SER A 193 8.65 -10.12 17.15
C SER A 193 9.04 -8.72 16.67
N PHE A 194 9.13 -8.49 15.36
CA PHE A 194 9.53 -7.22 14.78
C PHE A 194 8.59 -6.08 15.19
N LYS A 195 9.17 -4.98 15.66
CA LYS A 195 8.43 -3.79 16.08
C LYS A 195 8.52 -2.74 14.97
N GLU A 196 7.48 -2.67 14.15
CA GLU A 196 7.34 -1.63 13.14
C GLU A 196 7.41 -0.23 13.79
N LYS A 197 8.12 0.70 13.15
CA LYS A 197 8.15 2.13 13.52
C LYS A 197 6.82 2.90 13.29
N GLY A 198 5.68 2.19 13.25
CA GLY A 198 4.34 2.68 12.91
C GLY A 198 4.13 2.93 11.42
N TRP A 199 2.89 3.29 11.03
CA TRP A 199 2.44 3.31 9.63
C TRP A 199 2.85 4.52 8.76
N GLY A 200 3.53 5.53 9.31
CA GLY A 200 3.91 6.74 8.56
C GLY A 200 2.72 7.43 7.88
N GLU A 201 2.98 8.26 6.85
CA GLU A 201 1.94 8.97 6.10
C GLU A 201 1.23 8.09 5.06
N ARG A 202 1.86 6.97 4.66
CA ARG A 202 1.38 6.07 3.61
C ARG A 202 0.66 4.86 4.21
N ASN A 203 -0.51 5.13 4.81
CA ASN A 203 -1.55 4.20 5.29
C ASN A 203 -1.85 3.00 4.35
N LEU A 204 -2.78 2.10 4.72
CA LEU A 204 -3.22 1.08 3.74
C LEU A 204 -4.01 1.80 2.65
N ASN A 205 -3.46 1.85 1.45
CA ASN A 205 -4.10 2.42 0.27
C ASN A 205 -3.99 1.41 -0.88
N CYS A 206 -5.11 1.04 -1.49
CA CYS A 206 -5.19 0.18 -2.66
C CYS A 206 -6.38 0.63 -3.52
N SER A 207 -6.15 0.87 -4.80
CA SER A 207 -7.15 1.49 -5.69
C SER A 207 -7.73 0.54 -6.74
N GLU A 208 -6.98 -0.48 -7.16
CA GLU A 208 -7.43 -1.45 -8.16
C GLU A 208 -6.66 -2.76 -7.97
N LEU A 209 -7.40 -3.86 -7.92
CA LEU A 209 -6.88 -5.22 -7.93
C LEU A 209 -6.90 -5.73 -9.36
N ASN A 210 -5.87 -6.50 -9.73
CA ASN A 210 -5.92 -7.27 -10.97
C ASN A 210 -6.65 -8.61 -10.75
N PRO A 211 -6.96 -9.37 -11.82
CA PRO A 211 -7.67 -10.65 -11.69
C PRO A 211 -7.00 -11.68 -10.77
N MET A 212 -5.66 -11.72 -10.73
CA MET A 212 -4.91 -12.61 -9.82
C MET A 212 -5.13 -12.20 -8.35
N ALA A 213 -5.06 -10.90 -8.06
CA ALA A 213 -5.28 -10.37 -6.72
C ALA A 213 -6.72 -10.54 -6.26
N GLU A 214 -7.70 -10.33 -7.13
CA GLU A 214 -9.10 -10.64 -6.83
C GLU A 214 -9.28 -12.10 -6.42
N GLU A 215 -8.74 -13.02 -7.21
CA GLU A 215 -8.86 -14.46 -6.94
C GLU A 215 -8.16 -14.85 -5.63
N ASN A 216 -6.96 -14.31 -5.38
CA ASN A 216 -6.24 -14.50 -4.13
C ASN A 216 -7.02 -13.93 -2.93
N ILE A 217 -7.59 -12.72 -3.05
CA ILE A 217 -8.38 -12.10 -1.98
C ILE A 217 -9.64 -12.91 -1.69
N LYS A 218 -10.32 -13.44 -2.73
CA LYS A 218 -11.49 -14.33 -2.55
C LYS A 218 -11.16 -15.56 -1.72
N ARG A 219 -9.99 -16.19 -1.96
CA ARG A 219 -9.50 -17.35 -1.21
C ARG A 219 -9.18 -17.06 0.25
N LEU A 220 -8.89 -15.82 0.62
CA LEU A 220 -8.59 -15.47 2.01
C LEU A 220 -9.78 -15.78 2.92
N ARG A 221 -9.51 -16.36 4.08
CA ARG A 221 -10.49 -16.44 5.16
C ARG A 221 -10.86 -15.04 5.67
N LYS A 222 -12.00 -14.92 6.33
CA LYS A 222 -12.38 -13.70 7.06
C LYS A 222 -11.28 -13.35 8.07
N GLU A 223 -10.91 -12.08 8.15
CA GLU A 223 -9.92 -11.58 9.13
C GLU A 223 -8.58 -12.35 9.10
N ALA A 224 -8.17 -12.83 7.91
CA ALA A 224 -6.94 -13.60 7.70
C ALA A 224 -5.66 -12.81 8.02
N VAL A 225 -5.68 -11.51 7.76
CA VAL A 225 -4.49 -10.66 7.74
C VAL A 225 -4.59 -9.58 8.80
N ASP A 226 -3.69 -9.61 9.78
CA ASP A 226 -3.58 -8.54 10.77
C ASP A 226 -2.98 -7.27 10.13
N ILE A 227 -3.46 -6.10 10.51
CA ILE A 227 -2.93 -4.83 10.02
C ILE A 227 -2.77 -3.82 11.16
N GLY A 228 -1.62 -3.14 11.19
CA GLY A 228 -1.32 -2.09 12.17
C GLY A 228 -1.80 -0.69 11.77
N ALA A 229 -2.59 -0.57 10.70
CA ALA A 229 -2.87 0.69 10.03
C ALA A 229 -3.70 1.65 10.88
N GLY A 230 -3.30 2.93 10.86
CA GLY A 230 -4.11 4.02 11.38
C GLY A 230 -5.27 4.36 10.44
N SER A 231 -5.06 4.26 9.13
CA SER A 231 -6.09 4.51 8.12
C SER A 231 -6.13 3.44 7.03
N ILE A 232 -7.31 3.25 6.46
CA ILE A 232 -7.59 2.35 5.33
C ILE A 232 -8.30 3.16 4.26
N ILE A 233 -7.75 3.18 3.06
CA ILE A 233 -8.29 3.84 1.87
C ILE A 233 -8.37 2.77 0.78
N LEU A 234 -9.59 2.42 0.36
CA LEU A 234 -9.83 1.39 -0.65
C LEU A 234 -10.75 1.96 -1.72
N ASP A 235 -10.28 1.91 -2.96
CA ASP A 235 -11.07 2.32 -4.12
C ASP A 235 -11.39 1.10 -5.01
N GLY A 236 -12.48 1.21 -5.76
CA GLY A 236 -12.87 0.19 -6.74
C GLY A 236 -13.07 -1.21 -6.14
N ASN A 237 -12.61 -2.23 -6.86
CA ASN A 237 -12.65 -3.63 -6.44
C ASN A 237 -11.73 -3.94 -5.24
N ALA A 238 -10.79 -3.04 -4.87
CA ALA A 238 -9.93 -3.24 -3.70
C ALA A 238 -10.70 -3.27 -2.38
N ILE A 239 -11.92 -2.72 -2.35
CA ILE A 239 -12.82 -2.77 -1.20
C ILE A 239 -13.07 -4.22 -0.73
N ASN A 240 -12.99 -5.22 -1.63
CA ASN A 240 -13.15 -6.64 -1.31
C ASN A 240 -12.11 -7.20 -0.32
N ILE A 241 -10.98 -6.51 -0.10
CA ILE A 241 -10.02 -6.93 0.93
C ILE A 241 -10.51 -6.63 2.34
N LEU A 242 -11.41 -5.66 2.53
CA LEU A 242 -11.86 -5.19 3.84
C LEU A 242 -12.30 -6.32 4.80
N PRO A 243 -13.18 -7.28 4.42
CA PRO A 243 -13.58 -8.38 5.31
C PRO A 243 -12.44 -9.37 5.63
N LYS A 244 -11.33 -9.30 4.90
CA LYS A 244 -10.15 -10.17 5.09
C LYS A 244 -9.13 -9.57 6.05
N LEU A 245 -9.28 -8.29 6.40
CA LEU A 245 -8.40 -7.57 7.32
C LEU A 245 -8.85 -7.69 8.77
N ARG A 246 -7.89 -7.77 9.68
CA ARG A 246 -8.07 -7.71 11.12
C ARG A 246 -7.22 -6.58 11.70
N TYR A 247 -7.82 -5.75 12.53
CA TYR A 247 -7.11 -4.67 13.22
C TYR A 247 -7.66 -4.54 14.63
N ARG A 248 -6.75 -4.27 15.58
CA ARG A 248 -7.08 -4.25 17.02
C ARG A 248 -7.25 -2.84 17.58
N LYS A 249 -6.90 -1.83 16.79
CA LYS A 249 -6.98 -0.43 17.16
C LYS A 249 -8.15 0.22 16.43
N ARG A 250 -8.63 1.31 16.99
CA ARG A 250 -9.55 2.24 16.36
C ARG A 250 -8.92 2.78 15.07
N LEU A 251 -9.70 2.81 13.98
CA LEU A 251 -9.28 3.42 12.73
C LEU A 251 -9.36 4.94 12.85
N ALA A 252 -8.26 5.63 12.60
CA ALA A 252 -8.28 7.09 12.46
C ALA A 252 -9.10 7.49 11.22
N TRP A 253 -9.04 6.71 10.14
CA TRP A 253 -9.77 7.00 8.91
C TRP A 253 -10.07 5.73 8.12
N LEU A 254 -11.35 5.49 7.78
CA LEU A 254 -11.80 4.56 6.74
C LEU A 254 -12.36 5.33 5.52
N SER A 255 -11.81 5.11 4.33
CA SER A 255 -12.33 5.66 3.07
C SER A 255 -12.63 4.53 2.10
N LEU A 256 -13.88 4.42 1.65
CA LEU A 256 -14.32 3.46 0.64
C LEU A 256 -14.96 4.22 -0.52
N SER A 257 -14.50 3.98 -1.75
CA SER A 257 -15.00 4.68 -2.93
C SER A 257 -15.08 3.76 -4.13
N THR A 258 -16.26 3.57 -4.70
CA THR A 258 -16.38 2.95 -6.02
C THR A 258 -17.58 3.50 -6.77
N SER A 259 -17.38 3.81 -8.05
CA SER A 259 -18.45 4.20 -8.96
C SER A 259 -19.19 3.01 -9.57
N THR A 260 -18.72 1.78 -9.32
CA THR A 260 -19.15 0.55 -9.99
C THR A 260 -19.75 -0.39 -8.96
N ARG A 261 -20.96 -0.89 -9.21
CA ARG A 261 -21.66 -1.77 -8.25
C ARG A 261 -21.05 -3.17 -8.23
N GLU A 262 -20.58 -3.61 -9.38
CA GLU A 262 -19.96 -4.90 -9.62
C GLU A 262 -18.70 -5.08 -8.76
N ASP A 263 -17.95 -4.00 -8.52
CA ASP A 263 -16.77 -3.99 -7.65
C ASP A 263 -17.07 -4.46 -6.22
N ILE A 264 -18.31 -4.31 -5.75
CA ILE A 264 -18.72 -4.63 -4.38
C ILE A 264 -19.93 -5.56 -4.31
N ALA A 265 -20.30 -6.20 -5.42
CA ALA A 265 -21.50 -7.04 -5.49
C ALA A 265 -21.50 -8.15 -4.43
N GLU A 266 -20.37 -8.85 -4.28
CA GLU A 266 -20.21 -9.91 -3.28
C GLU A 266 -20.37 -9.37 -1.84
N LEU A 267 -19.91 -8.15 -1.57
CA LEU A 267 -20.04 -7.52 -0.25
C LEU A 267 -21.47 -7.09 0.05
N LEU A 268 -22.23 -6.66 -0.98
CA LEU A 268 -23.64 -6.28 -0.84
C LEU A 268 -24.54 -7.48 -0.51
N GLU A 269 -24.15 -8.68 -0.95
CA GLU A 269 -24.84 -9.93 -0.63
C GLU A 269 -24.55 -10.45 0.79
N MET A 270 -23.50 -9.93 1.46
CA MET A 270 -23.18 -10.33 2.82
C MET A 270 -24.30 -9.93 3.80
N PRO A 271 -24.49 -10.70 4.90
CA PRO A 271 -25.39 -10.29 5.96
C PRO A 271 -25.02 -8.93 6.54
N ASP A 272 -26.00 -8.20 7.05
CA ASP A 272 -25.75 -6.93 7.72
C ASP A 272 -24.82 -7.14 8.92
N ARG A 273 -23.97 -6.15 9.19
CA ARG A 273 -22.99 -6.16 10.29
C ARG A 273 -22.05 -7.38 10.27
N SER A 274 -21.68 -7.87 9.09
CA SER A 274 -20.77 -9.01 8.95
C SER A 274 -19.32 -8.61 8.65
N ILE A 275 -19.08 -7.38 8.16
CA ILE A 275 -17.75 -6.85 7.84
C ILE A 275 -17.21 -6.10 9.04
N PHE A 276 -16.16 -6.60 9.69
CA PHE A 276 -15.61 -5.99 10.90
C PHE A 276 -14.99 -4.61 10.61
N VAL A 277 -15.52 -3.57 11.27
CA VAL A 277 -14.94 -2.22 11.33
C VAL A 277 -14.58 -1.78 12.74
N GLY A 278 -15.40 -2.12 13.73
CA GLY A 278 -15.18 -1.74 15.11
C GLY A 278 -15.34 -0.23 15.31
N ASN A 279 -14.30 0.44 15.79
CA ASN A 279 -14.31 1.87 16.11
C ASN A 279 -13.57 2.68 15.04
N PHE A 280 -14.09 3.87 14.72
CA PHE A 280 -13.45 4.80 13.78
C PHE A 280 -13.59 6.27 14.20
N ASP A 281 -12.59 7.10 13.91
CA ASP A 281 -12.66 8.56 14.08
C ASP A 281 -13.37 9.22 12.89
N ARG A 282 -12.99 8.86 11.66
CA ARG A 282 -13.56 9.41 10.42
C ARG A 282 -13.87 8.33 9.41
N MET A 283 -15.06 8.40 8.80
CA MET A 283 -15.47 7.49 7.73
C MET A 283 -15.96 8.28 6.52
N TYR A 284 -15.54 7.85 5.33
CA TYR A 284 -15.96 8.42 4.05
C TYR A 284 -16.43 7.30 3.14
N LEU A 285 -17.69 7.36 2.74
CA LEU A 285 -18.30 6.44 1.80
C LEU A 285 -18.76 7.21 0.57
N ASN A 286 -18.17 6.88 -0.58
CA ASN A 286 -18.43 7.56 -1.84
C ASN A 286 -19.07 6.62 -2.86
N ASP A 287 -20.06 7.13 -3.58
CA ASP A 287 -20.79 6.45 -4.65
C ASP A 287 -21.39 5.12 -4.19
N GLU A 288 -21.19 4.01 -4.90
CA GLU A 288 -21.81 2.71 -4.58
C GLU A 288 -21.37 2.17 -3.21
N ALA A 289 -20.22 2.61 -2.68
CA ALA A 289 -19.73 2.20 -1.36
C ALA A 289 -20.66 2.64 -0.22
N VAL A 290 -21.55 3.61 -0.44
CA VAL A 290 -22.58 4.01 0.54
C VAL A 290 -23.49 2.83 0.92
N ASN A 291 -23.79 1.96 -0.03
CA ASN A 291 -24.63 0.78 0.21
C ASN A 291 -23.96 -0.29 1.11
N LEU A 292 -22.66 -0.16 1.40
CA LEU A 292 -21.95 -1.04 2.32
C LEU A 292 -22.18 -0.68 3.79
N LEU A 293 -22.64 0.53 4.10
CA LEU A 293 -22.83 0.99 5.47
C LEU A 293 -23.59 -0.01 6.39
N PRO A 294 -24.72 -0.63 5.99
CA PRO A 294 -25.39 -1.66 6.80
C PRO A 294 -24.58 -2.96 6.97
N LYS A 295 -23.64 -3.24 6.07
CA LYS A 295 -22.77 -4.42 6.10
C LYS A 295 -21.64 -4.27 7.11
N LEU A 296 -21.29 -3.03 7.47
CA LEU A 296 -20.22 -2.72 8.41
C LEU A 296 -20.67 -3.00 9.86
N PHE A 297 -19.88 -3.80 10.56
CA PHE A 297 -19.98 -3.98 12.00
C PHE A 297 -19.20 -2.87 12.70
N ILE A 298 -19.91 -1.85 13.14
CA ILE A 298 -19.40 -0.74 13.94
C ILE A 298 -19.81 -0.97 15.40
N TYR A 299 -18.94 -0.70 16.37
CA TYR A 299 -19.30 -0.85 17.79
C TYR A 299 -20.34 0.20 18.23
N LYS A 300 -21.21 -0.17 19.17
CA LYS A 300 -22.31 0.70 19.63
C LYS A 300 -21.80 1.92 20.40
N ASP A 301 -20.69 1.76 21.10
CA ASP A 301 -19.98 2.79 21.87
C ASP A 301 -18.97 3.57 21.02
N ASN A 302 -18.97 3.41 19.70
CA ASN A 302 -18.14 4.21 18.82
C ASN A 302 -18.49 5.70 18.96
N MET A 303 -17.47 6.53 19.17
CA MET A 303 -17.61 8.00 19.24
C MET A 303 -16.85 8.66 18.09
N ALA A 304 -17.43 8.72 16.90
CA ALA A 304 -16.77 9.26 15.71
C ALA A 304 -16.84 10.79 15.62
N GLU A 305 -15.80 11.39 15.05
CA GLU A 305 -15.75 12.82 14.71
C GLU A 305 -16.57 13.12 13.45
N TRP A 306 -16.46 12.25 12.43
CA TRP A 306 -16.99 12.53 11.10
C TRP A 306 -17.50 11.29 10.37
N LEU A 307 -18.67 11.41 9.74
CA LEU A 307 -19.18 10.47 8.74
C LEU A 307 -19.57 11.24 7.47
N SER A 308 -18.92 10.93 6.36
CA SER A 308 -19.25 11.47 5.04
C SER A 308 -19.96 10.41 4.21
N ILE A 309 -21.16 10.73 3.72
CA ILE A 309 -21.93 9.90 2.80
C ILE A 309 -22.11 10.71 1.52
N THR A 310 -21.50 10.29 0.42
CA THR A 310 -21.55 11.05 -0.83
C THR A 310 -21.92 10.13 -1.97
N ALA A 311 -22.89 10.54 -2.78
CA ALA A 311 -23.38 9.77 -3.92
C ALA A 311 -23.60 10.68 -5.13
N LYS A 312 -23.28 10.19 -6.32
CA LYS A 312 -23.57 10.91 -7.59
C LYS A 312 -25.06 10.90 -7.95
N GLY A 313 -25.83 9.89 -7.54
CA GLY A 313 -27.25 9.82 -7.84
C GLY A 313 -28.01 8.76 -7.04
N TYR A 314 -29.33 8.70 -7.25
CA TYR A 314 -30.25 7.79 -6.55
C TYR A 314 -29.80 6.33 -6.53
N ARG A 315 -29.30 5.84 -7.66
CA ARG A 315 -28.80 4.45 -7.77
C ARG A 315 -27.77 4.12 -6.70
N ASN A 316 -26.87 5.04 -6.37
CA ASN A 316 -25.77 4.79 -5.43
C ASN A 316 -26.22 4.59 -3.97
N TYR A 317 -27.47 4.91 -3.61
CA TYR A 317 -27.97 4.74 -2.23
C TYR A 317 -29.36 4.08 -2.14
N GLU A 318 -29.91 3.62 -3.26
CA GLU A 318 -31.27 3.05 -3.30
C GLU A 318 -31.42 1.82 -2.39
N LEU A 319 -30.37 1.00 -2.26
CA LEU A 319 -30.39 -0.20 -1.41
C LEU A 319 -30.44 0.17 0.07
N LEU A 320 -29.78 1.27 0.45
CA LEU A 320 -29.83 1.77 1.81
C LEU A 320 -31.25 2.18 2.22
N LEU A 321 -32.05 2.71 1.28
CA LEU A 321 -33.42 3.14 1.55
C LEU A 321 -34.38 1.98 1.86
N LEU A 322 -34.02 0.74 1.48
CA LEU A 322 -34.81 -0.47 1.77
C LEU A 322 -34.80 -0.82 3.27
N HIS A 323 -33.87 -0.26 4.04
CA HIS A 323 -33.76 -0.55 5.45
C HIS A 323 -34.77 0.24 6.28
N LYS A 324 -35.07 -0.27 7.47
CA LYS A 324 -35.95 0.43 8.42
C LYS A 324 -35.24 1.67 8.94
N ASP A 325 -36.02 2.69 9.28
CA ASP A 325 -35.47 3.86 9.94
C ASP A 325 -34.79 3.46 11.25
N ARG A 326 -33.65 4.10 11.54
CA ARG A 326 -32.81 3.84 12.73
C ARG A 326 -32.33 2.39 12.89
N SER A 327 -32.17 1.65 11.79
CA SER A 327 -31.69 0.26 11.83
C SER A 327 -30.19 0.09 11.57
N ILE A 328 -29.53 1.12 11.04
CA ILE A 328 -28.10 1.06 10.67
C ILE A 328 -27.25 1.67 11.79
N GLN A 329 -26.53 0.83 12.53
CA GLN A 329 -25.72 1.25 13.67
C GLN A 329 -24.40 1.90 13.23
N VAL A 330 -24.17 3.15 13.62
CA VAL A 330 -22.91 3.90 13.34
C VAL A 330 -22.21 4.44 14.60
N GLY A 331 -22.80 4.21 15.77
CA GLY A 331 -22.38 4.81 17.04
C GLY A 331 -22.77 6.29 17.14
N GLU A 332 -22.16 7.00 18.09
CA GLU A 332 -22.29 8.46 18.22
C GLU A 332 -21.37 9.15 17.20
N VAL A 333 -21.94 9.96 16.31
CA VAL A 333 -21.19 10.73 15.31
C VAL A 333 -21.38 12.23 15.57
N LEU A 334 -20.27 12.96 15.74
CA LEU A 334 -20.31 14.39 16.03
C LEU A 334 -20.80 15.22 14.83
N SER A 335 -20.30 14.90 13.64
CA SER A 335 -20.64 15.60 12.40
C SER A 335 -20.90 14.63 11.26
N ILE A 336 -21.99 14.86 10.52
CA ILE A 336 -22.34 14.10 9.33
C ILE A 336 -22.40 15.07 8.15
N SER A 337 -21.69 14.75 7.08
CA SER A 337 -21.78 15.46 5.81
C SER A 337 -22.39 14.54 4.79
N THR A 338 -23.46 14.98 4.14
CA THR A 338 -24.09 14.21 3.07
C THR A 338 -24.60 15.08 1.95
N ASN A 339 -24.58 14.55 0.72
CA ASN A 339 -25.32 15.10 -0.42
C ASN A 339 -26.53 14.23 -0.80
N THR A 340 -26.81 13.18 -0.02
CA THR A 340 -27.99 12.31 -0.19
C THR A 340 -29.21 12.90 0.51
N PRO A 341 -30.44 12.58 0.08
CA PRO A 341 -31.65 13.04 0.76
C PRO A 341 -31.74 12.61 2.24
N VAL A 342 -32.46 13.38 3.06
CA VAL A 342 -32.79 13.08 4.48
C VAL A 342 -33.24 11.62 4.70
N GLY A 343 -33.92 11.02 3.73
CA GLY A 343 -34.38 9.63 3.78
C GLY A 343 -33.26 8.62 4.05
N VAL A 344 -32.03 8.88 3.57
CA VAL A 344 -30.82 8.10 3.86
C VAL A 344 -30.40 8.30 5.31
N LEU A 345 -30.37 9.54 5.79
CA LEU A 345 -30.03 9.85 7.18
C LEU A 345 -31.01 9.19 8.16
N LYS A 346 -32.30 9.13 7.84
CA LYS A 346 -33.30 8.45 8.68
C LYS A 346 -33.01 6.97 8.91
N LYS A 347 -32.21 6.33 8.05
CA LYS A 347 -31.83 4.91 8.19
C LYS A 347 -30.81 4.66 9.30
N LEU A 348 -29.99 5.65 9.64
CA LEU A 348 -28.96 5.48 10.66
C LEU A 348 -29.56 5.57 12.06
N GLU A 349 -29.07 4.72 12.96
CA GLU A 349 -29.36 4.77 14.39
C GLU A 349 -28.72 6.06 14.95
N ALA A 350 -29.56 7.05 15.26
CA ALA A 350 -29.11 8.40 15.55
C ALA A 350 -28.44 8.54 16.93
N GLY A 351 -27.23 9.12 16.93
CA GLY A 351 -26.61 9.77 18.10
C GLY A 351 -27.01 11.25 18.24
N ARG A 352 -26.59 11.94 19.32
CA ARG A 352 -27.00 13.33 19.62
C ARG A 352 -26.67 14.33 18.51
N GLY A 353 -25.54 14.16 17.80
CA GLY A 353 -25.13 15.03 16.68
C GLY A 353 -26.04 14.92 15.45
N MET A 354 -26.60 13.73 15.20
CA MET A 354 -27.43 13.46 14.04
C MET A 354 -28.82 14.10 14.13
N HIS A 355 -29.38 14.20 15.34
CA HIS A 355 -30.62 14.93 15.58
C HIS A 355 -30.52 16.42 15.22
N LYS A 356 -29.33 17.03 15.34
CA LYS A 356 -29.12 18.43 14.96
C LYS A 356 -29.15 18.59 13.44
N ALA A 357 -28.42 17.75 12.70
CA ALA A 357 -28.41 17.78 11.23
C ALA A 357 -29.79 17.53 10.61
N ILE A 358 -30.52 16.52 11.09
CA ILE A 358 -31.88 16.23 10.60
C ILE A 358 -32.83 17.39 10.90
N LYS A 359 -32.75 18.01 12.10
CA LYS A 359 -33.58 19.17 12.45
C LYS A 359 -33.27 20.42 11.63
N GLU A 360 -32.00 20.67 11.33
CA GLU A 360 -31.56 21.80 10.50
C GLU A 360 -32.02 21.65 9.05
N GLU A 361 -32.08 20.41 8.53
CA GLU A 361 -32.55 20.13 7.17
C GLU A 361 -34.09 20.07 7.07
N GLU A 362 -34.78 19.51 8.07
CA GLU A 362 -36.26 19.51 8.15
C GLU A 362 -36.84 20.90 8.45
N ASN A 363 -36.07 21.79 9.09
CA ASN A 363 -36.53 23.10 9.51
C ASN A 363 -35.43 24.17 9.29
N PRO A 364 -35.11 24.50 8.02
CA PRO A 364 -34.04 25.45 7.71
C PRO A 364 -34.39 26.84 8.27
N PRO A 365 -33.45 27.56 8.91
CA PRO A 365 -33.72 28.88 9.46
C PRO A 365 -34.27 29.82 8.39
N SER A 366 -35.38 30.50 8.71
CA SER A 366 -36.22 31.27 7.77
C SER A 366 -35.60 32.57 7.24
N MET A 367 -34.28 32.69 7.22
CA MET A 367 -33.54 33.80 6.60
C MET A 367 -32.40 33.25 5.76
N CYS A 368 -32.66 33.10 4.46
CA CYS A 368 -31.78 33.40 3.32
C CYS A 368 -32.25 32.63 2.08
N TRP A 369 -33.26 33.17 1.40
CA TRP A 369 -33.32 33.05 -0.06
C TRP A 369 -32.08 33.77 -0.61
N GLY A 370 -31.05 33.05 -1.05
CA GLY A 370 -29.88 33.69 -1.63
C GLY A 370 -28.56 32.92 -1.73
N ILE A 371 -28.43 31.66 -1.27
CA ILE A 371 -27.18 30.90 -1.44
C ILE A 371 -27.46 29.43 -1.79
N THR A 372 -28.06 29.19 -2.96
CA THR A 372 -28.28 27.82 -3.50
C THR A 372 -27.45 27.52 -4.75
N LYS A 373 -26.30 28.19 -4.96
CA LYS A 373 -25.40 27.90 -6.09
C LYS A 373 -23.89 27.95 -5.83
N LEU A 374 -23.41 27.93 -4.58
CA LEU A 374 -21.97 28.10 -4.31
C LEU A 374 -21.27 26.93 -3.56
N ILE A 375 -21.66 25.67 -3.78
CA ILE A 375 -20.84 24.49 -3.36
C ILE A 375 -20.84 23.39 -4.45
N ILE A 376 -20.95 23.76 -5.73
CA ILE A 376 -20.63 22.85 -6.88
C ILE A 376 -19.31 23.27 -7.55
N GLY A 377 -18.49 24.10 -6.90
CA GLY A 377 -17.28 24.69 -7.50
C GLY A 377 -16.04 24.67 -6.62
N LEU A 378 -15.79 23.61 -5.84
CA LEU A 378 -14.49 23.39 -5.18
C LEU A 378 -13.85 22.03 -5.52
N SER A 379 -14.31 21.41 -6.61
CA SER A 379 -13.49 20.49 -7.40
C SER A 379 -12.85 21.29 -8.52
N LEU A 380 -11.72 21.96 -8.22
CA LEU A 380 -10.64 22.39 -9.11
C LEU A 380 -9.89 23.55 -8.42
N ILE A 381 -8.56 23.45 -8.37
CA ILE A 381 -7.57 24.41 -7.86
C ILE A 381 -7.18 24.22 -6.38
N GLY A 382 -6.29 23.26 -6.19
CA GLY A 382 -5.38 23.14 -5.04
C GLY A 382 -3.99 22.66 -5.48
N ILE A 383 -3.58 22.97 -6.71
CA ILE A 383 -2.18 22.95 -7.17
C ILE A 383 -1.97 24.31 -7.84
N VAL A 384 -1.15 25.15 -7.22
CA VAL A 384 0.06 25.78 -7.79
C VAL A 384 0.60 26.72 -6.72
N PHE A 385 1.77 26.37 -6.23
CA PHE A 385 2.62 27.21 -5.39
C PHE A 385 3.14 28.42 -6.17
N ALA A 386 3.24 29.55 -5.45
CA ALA A 386 4.25 30.60 -5.57
C ALA A 386 4.31 31.44 -6.87
N PHE A 387 3.73 32.64 -6.80
CA PHE A 387 4.21 33.81 -7.54
C PHE A 387 5.53 34.31 -6.92
N GLY A 388 6.64 34.01 -7.59
CA GLY A 388 7.88 34.80 -7.56
C GLY A 388 7.95 35.66 -8.83
N LYS A 389 8.31 36.94 -8.68
CA LYS A 389 8.23 38.05 -9.64
C LYS A 389 8.93 37.86 -11.01
N PRO A 390 8.57 38.70 -12.02
CA PRO A 390 8.94 38.54 -13.44
C PRO A 390 10.23 39.28 -13.81
N SER A 391 10.95 38.78 -14.83
CA SER A 391 11.86 39.61 -15.64
C SER A 391 11.89 39.15 -17.10
N ALA A 392 11.50 40.08 -17.99
CA ALA A 392 11.98 40.31 -19.36
C ALA A 392 11.91 39.19 -20.43
N GLN A 393 10.97 39.41 -21.38
CA GLN A 393 11.20 39.52 -22.83
C GLN A 393 12.15 38.52 -23.53
N ARG A 394 11.63 37.71 -24.46
CA ARG A 394 11.55 38.05 -25.90
C ARG A 394 10.89 36.92 -26.70
N ILE A 395 9.97 37.35 -27.56
CA ILE A 395 9.37 36.62 -28.67
C ILE A 395 10.45 36.25 -29.69
N LEU A 396 10.37 35.05 -30.27
CA LEU A 396 10.68 34.79 -31.68
C LEU A 396 9.96 33.50 -32.10
N LEU A 397 8.89 33.69 -32.88
CA LEU A 397 8.33 32.69 -33.79
C LEU A 397 9.32 32.49 -34.95
N ALA A 398 9.48 31.25 -35.40
CA ALA A 398 9.83 30.97 -36.79
C ALA A 398 9.25 29.61 -37.18
N ASP A 399 8.37 29.67 -38.18
CA ASP A 399 7.80 28.56 -38.94
C ASP A 399 8.87 27.68 -39.61
N GLY A 400 8.43 26.49 -40.02
CA GLY A 400 8.73 26.03 -41.37
C GLY A 400 9.57 24.78 -41.51
N THR A 401 8.88 23.72 -41.93
CA THR A 401 9.24 22.79 -43.02
C THR A 401 10.57 22.05 -43.01
N SER A 402 10.43 20.77 -43.37
CA SER A 402 11.38 19.67 -43.64
C SER A 402 12.00 18.99 -42.44
#